data_AF-A0A2V6KQH5-F1
#
_entry.id   AF-A0A2V6KQH5-F1
#
_cell.length_a   1.000
_cell.length_b   1.000
_cell.length_c   1.000
_cell.angle_alpha   90.00
_cell.angle_beta   90.00
_cell.angle_gamma   90.00
#
_symmetry.space_group_name_H-M   'P 1'
#
loop_
_entity.id
_entity.type
_entity.pdbx_description
1 polymer ?
#
loop_
_entity_poly.entity_id
_entity_poly.type
_entity_poly.pdbx_seq_one_letter_code
_entity_poly.pdbx_strand_id
1 'polypeptide(L)'
;MAEKIRPVEQMLELSEDEANSPEHLDSQVQKAQEQLLQLKRQQEQIEKQKRELEELSRRQDELEHGRAEMADKLTRSLVVLEREGYNAQSRLEQIRAARESFGQHLELIEAIDPKSWNPSELHKELSRALSTVDEARTVYNEQRSRLQAAGGNEGDASLPDVVTDAYESSGGRSFFHWFQIGVALTLPLIIFGAIALALFIWLASK
;
A
#
# COMPACT_ATOMS: atom_id res chain seq x y z
N MET A 1 -61.12 -39.49 85.12
CA MET A 1 -60.19 -38.48 85.69
C MET A 1 -58.92 -38.56 84.87
N ALA A 2 -58.50 -37.42 84.34
CA ALA A 2 -57.53 -37.28 83.26
C ALA A 2 -56.09 -37.32 83.76
N GLU A 3 -55.23 -38.08 83.08
CA GLU A 3 -53.78 -37.94 83.17
C GLU A 3 -53.22 -37.54 81.80
N LYS A 4 -52.66 -36.31 81.79
CA LYS A 4 -51.33 -35.98 81.30
C LYS A 4 -51.03 -36.28 79.83
N ILE A 5 -51.39 -35.32 78.97
CA ILE A 5 -50.86 -35.19 77.62
C ILE A 5 -50.08 -33.87 77.52
N ARG A 6 -48.78 -34.01 77.18
CA ARG A 6 -47.86 -33.09 76.51
C ARG A 6 -47.40 -31.79 77.21
N PRO A 7 -46.18 -31.82 77.80
CA PRO A 7 -45.34 -30.64 77.99
C PRO A 7 -44.58 -30.22 76.71
N VAL A 8 -44.72 -30.94 75.59
CA VAL A 8 -43.87 -30.77 74.39
C VAL A 8 -44.39 -29.69 73.42
N GLU A 9 -45.69 -29.39 73.42
CA GLU A 9 -46.26 -28.34 72.55
C GLU A 9 -45.89 -26.93 73.04
N GLN A 10 -45.76 -26.73 74.35
CA GLN A 10 -45.40 -25.44 74.95
C GLN A 10 -43.92 -25.06 74.77
N MET A 11 -43.05 -26.04 74.54
CA MET A 11 -41.63 -25.78 74.23
C MET A 11 -41.38 -25.48 72.75
N LEU A 12 -42.29 -25.86 71.85
CA LEU A 12 -42.19 -25.54 70.42
C LEU A 12 -42.79 -24.16 70.11
N GLU A 13 -43.92 -23.80 70.74
CA GLU A 13 -44.57 -22.49 70.57
C GLU A 13 -43.75 -21.33 71.14
N LEU A 14 -43.05 -21.51 72.28
CA LEU A 14 -42.16 -20.47 72.81
C LEU A 14 -40.93 -20.23 71.92
N SER A 15 -40.46 -21.25 71.20
CA SER A 15 -39.36 -21.10 70.23
C SER A 15 -39.81 -20.52 68.89
N GLU A 16 -41.07 -20.69 68.48
CA GLU A 16 -41.61 -20.10 67.24
C GLU A 16 -41.92 -18.60 67.38
N ASP A 17 -42.28 -18.13 68.59
CA ASP A 17 -42.46 -16.69 68.90
C ASP A 17 -41.12 -15.98 69.23
N GLU A 18 -40.12 -16.67 69.79
CA GLU A 18 -38.76 -16.12 69.92
C GLU A 18 -38.02 -16.09 68.57
N ALA A 19 -38.24 -17.08 67.69
CA ALA A 19 -37.68 -17.10 66.33
C ALA A 19 -38.27 -16.01 65.42
N ASN A 20 -39.46 -15.48 65.74
CA ASN A 20 -40.12 -14.37 65.06
C ASN A 20 -40.07 -13.06 65.85
N SER A 21 -39.23 -12.97 66.88
CA SER A 21 -39.01 -11.69 67.57
C SER A 21 -38.45 -10.65 66.60
N PRO A 22 -38.96 -9.39 66.64
CA PRO A 22 -38.61 -8.34 65.69
C PRO A 22 -37.08 -8.09 65.59
N GLU A 23 -36.33 -8.35 66.66
CA GLU A 23 -34.86 -8.26 66.70
C GLU A 23 -34.15 -9.34 65.86
N HIS A 24 -34.69 -10.56 65.78
CA HIS A 24 -34.15 -11.64 64.94
C HIS A 24 -34.42 -11.41 63.44
N LEU A 25 -35.58 -10.84 63.12
CA LEU A 25 -35.93 -10.37 61.78
C LEU A 25 -35.00 -9.23 61.35
N ASP A 26 -34.76 -8.26 62.23
CA ASP A 26 -33.86 -7.14 61.96
C ASP A 26 -32.42 -7.62 61.72
N SER A 27 -31.93 -8.57 62.52
CA SER A 27 -30.62 -9.22 62.31
C SER A 27 -30.52 -9.96 60.97
N GLN A 28 -31.57 -10.66 60.53
CA GLN A 28 -31.58 -11.32 59.22
C GLN A 28 -31.61 -10.32 58.07
N VAL A 29 -32.39 -9.24 58.18
CA VAL A 29 -32.42 -8.15 57.21
C VAL A 29 -31.05 -7.47 57.12
N GLN A 30 -30.39 -7.25 58.26
CA GLN A 30 -29.06 -6.66 58.32
C GLN A 30 -28.00 -7.55 57.67
N LYS A 31 -28.01 -8.86 57.96
CA LYS A 31 -27.15 -9.85 57.27
C LYS A 31 -27.43 -9.92 55.78
N ALA A 32 -28.69 -9.89 55.36
CA ALA A 32 -29.07 -9.90 53.95
C ALA A 32 -28.61 -8.61 53.24
N GLN A 33 -28.69 -7.46 53.90
CA GLN A 33 -28.16 -6.18 53.39
C GLN A 33 -26.63 -6.21 53.25
N GLU A 34 -25.91 -6.74 54.25
CA GLU A 34 -24.45 -6.91 54.16
C GLU A 34 -24.06 -7.85 53.02
N GLN A 35 -24.76 -8.97 52.87
CA GLN A 35 -24.56 -9.91 51.76
C GLN A 35 -24.85 -9.26 50.40
N LEU A 36 -25.91 -8.46 50.30
CA LEU A 36 -26.22 -7.67 49.10
C LEU A 36 -25.08 -6.70 48.76
N LEU A 37 -24.53 -6.02 49.76
CA LEU A 37 -23.45 -5.06 49.59
C LEU A 37 -22.15 -5.77 49.17
N GLN A 38 -21.86 -6.93 49.74
CA GLN A 38 -20.74 -7.77 49.35
C GLN A 38 -20.88 -8.28 47.91
N LEU A 39 -22.05 -8.81 47.53
CA LEU A 39 -22.35 -9.23 46.17
C LEU A 39 -22.24 -8.07 45.17
N LYS A 40 -22.70 -6.87 45.55
CA LYS A 40 -22.59 -5.68 44.69
C LYS A 40 -21.13 -5.28 44.45
N ARG A 41 -20.28 -5.33 45.48
CA ARG A 41 -18.83 -5.11 45.33
C ARG A 41 -18.17 -6.16 44.43
N GLN A 42 -18.55 -7.43 44.60
CA GLN A 42 -18.07 -8.51 43.73
C GLN A 42 -18.51 -8.32 42.28
N GLN A 43 -19.77 -7.92 42.05
CA GLN A 43 -20.29 -7.60 40.73
C GLN A 43 -19.51 -6.47 40.07
N GLU A 44 -19.22 -5.39 40.81
CA GLU A 44 -18.43 -4.26 40.29
C GLU A 44 -16.98 -4.66 39.95
N GLN A 45 -16.36 -5.51 40.77
CA GLN A 45 -15.04 -6.08 40.47
C GLN A 45 -15.05 -6.96 39.22
N ILE A 46 -16.06 -7.82 39.07
CA ILE A 46 -16.21 -8.69 37.90
C ILE A 46 -16.47 -7.85 36.65
N GLU A 47 -17.30 -6.81 36.72
CA GLU A 47 -17.52 -5.90 35.59
C GLU A 47 -16.23 -5.18 35.18
N LYS A 48 -15.42 -4.74 36.15
CA LYS A 48 -14.13 -4.11 35.85
C LYS A 48 -13.18 -5.08 35.16
N GLN A 49 -13.05 -6.30 35.68
CA GLN A 49 -12.23 -7.35 35.06
C GLN A 49 -12.74 -7.72 33.66
N LYS A 50 -14.05 -7.77 33.47
CA LYS A 50 -14.65 -8.02 32.16
C LYS A 50 -14.30 -6.92 31.16
N ARG A 51 -14.38 -5.64 31.54
CA ARG A 51 -14.00 -4.51 30.68
C ARG A 51 -12.52 -4.57 30.31
N GLU A 52 -11.64 -4.86 31.27
CA GLU A 52 -10.20 -5.01 31.03
C GLU A 52 -9.91 -6.17 30.05
N LEU A 53 -10.60 -7.31 30.21
CA LEU A 53 -10.47 -8.45 29.30
C LEU A 53 -11.02 -8.15 27.90
N GLU A 54 -12.15 -7.45 27.79
CA GLU A 54 -12.70 -7.04 26.50
C GLU A 54 -11.75 -6.08 25.76
N GLU A 55 -11.12 -5.15 26.48
CA GLU A 55 -10.13 -4.24 25.91
C GLU A 55 -8.86 -4.98 25.46
N LEU A 56 -8.39 -5.95 26.26
CA LEU A 56 -7.27 -6.82 25.87
C LEU A 56 -7.61 -7.70 24.66
N SER A 57 -8.81 -8.27 24.62
CA SER A 57 -9.29 -9.07 23.47
C SER A 57 -9.31 -8.21 22.22
N ARG A 58 -9.87 -6.99 22.30
CA ARG A 58 -9.91 -6.07 21.18
C ARG A 58 -8.51 -5.72 20.67
N ARG A 59 -7.56 -5.45 21.57
CA ARG A 59 -6.16 -5.18 21.19
C ARG A 59 -5.49 -6.40 20.53
N GLN A 60 -5.80 -7.61 20.99
CA GLN A 60 -5.30 -8.84 20.36
C GLN A 60 -5.86 -9.01 18.95
N ASP A 61 -7.16 -8.79 18.76
CA ASP A 61 -7.80 -8.87 17.45
C ASP A 61 -7.23 -7.82 16.48
N GLU A 62 -7.07 -6.57 16.93
CA GLU A 62 -6.45 -5.49 16.13
C GLU A 62 -5.00 -5.83 15.75
N LEU A 63 -4.22 -6.41 16.68
CA LEU A 63 -2.86 -6.87 16.41
C LEU A 63 -2.83 -8.03 15.42
N GLU A 64 -3.68 -9.04 15.59
CA GLU A 64 -3.73 -10.20 14.71
C GLU A 64 -4.12 -9.79 13.29
N HIS A 65 -5.13 -8.94 13.15
CA HIS A 65 -5.58 -8.43 11.87
C HIS A 65 -4.49 -7.58 11.20
N GLY A 66 -3.90 -6.63 11.93
CA GLY A 66 -2.82 -5.80 11.41
C GLY A 66 -1.58 -6.61 11.03
N ARG A 67 -1.23 -7.65 11.80
CA ARG A 67 -0.13 -8.56 11.45
C ARG A 67 -0.41 -9.34 10.18
N ALA A 68 -1.62 -9.90 10.02
CA ALA A 68 -2.00 -10.64 8.83
C ALA A 68 -2.01 -9.75 7.58
N GLU A 69 -2.59 -8.55 7.68
CA GLU A 69 -2.64 -7.56 6.61
C GLU A 69 -1.23 -7.12 6.18
N MET A 70 -0.37 -6.78 7.13
CA MET A 70 1.01 -6.38 6.82
C MET A 70 1.83 -7.54 6.27
N ALA A 71 1.64 -8.76 6.75
CA ALA A 71 2.33 -9.93 6.21
C ALA A 71 1.94 -10.19 4.75
N ASP A 72 0.66 -10.08 4.39
CA ASP A 72 0.20 -10.22 2.99
C ASP A 72 0.79 -9.11 2.10
N LYS A 73 0.72 -7.85 2.54
CA LYS A 73 1.29 -6.71 1.81
C LYS A 73 2.79 -6.84 1.56
N LEU A 74 3.55 -7.20 2.60
CA LEU A 74 5.00 -7.40 2.50
C LEU A 74 5.35 -8.59 1.62
N THR A 75 4.57 -9.67 1.66
CA THR A 75 4.80 -10.84 0.80
C THR A 75 4.58 -10.47 -0.67
N ARG A 76 3.53 -9.71 -0.98
CA ARG A 76 3.25 -9.24 -2.34
C ARG A 76 4.33 -8.28 -2.85
N SER A 77 4.74 -7.31 -2.02
CA SER A 77 5.78 -6.36 -2.40
C SER A 77 7.14 -7.03 -2.60
N LEU A 78 7.47 -8.05 -1.81
CA LEU A 78 8.69 -8.83 -2.00
C LEU A 78 8.74 -9.50 -3.37
N VAL A 79 7.64 -10.12 -3.82
CA VAL A 79 7.56 -10.75 -5.15
C VAL A 79 7.72 -9.72 -6.27
N VAL A 80 7.13 -8.52 -6.12
CA VAL A 80 7.30 -7.43 -7.09
C VAL A 80 8.76 -6.99 -7.14
N LEU A 81 9.39 -6.76 -5.99
CA LEU A 81 10.79 -6.35 -5.89
C LEU A 81 11.75 -7.41 -6.46
N GLU A 82 11.47 -8.69 -6.25
CA GLU A 82 12.26 -9.78 -6.85
C GLU A 82 12.18 -9.72 -8.38
N ARG A 83 10.97 -9.59 -8.93
CA ARG A 83 10.76 -9.45 -10.39
C ARG A 83 11.46 -8.21 -10.95
N GLU A 84 11.36 -7.08 -10.28
CA GLU A 84 12.08 -5.86 -10.66
C GLU A 84 13.60 -6.05 -10.60
N GLY A 85 14.11 -6.74 -9.58
CA GLY A 85 15.51 -7.11 -9.46
C GLY A 85 16.00 -7.94 -10.65
N TYR A 86 15.24 -8.97 -11.06
CA TYR A 86 15.56 -9.77 -12.25
C TYR A 86 15.51 -8.93 -13.53
N ASN A 87 14.50 -8.08 -13.70
CA ASN A 87 14.38 -7.21 -14.86
C ASN A 87 15.56 -6.22 -14.96
N ALA A 88 15.96 -5.63 -13.83
CA ALA A 88 17.10 -4.72 -13.76
C ALA A 88 18.42 -5.43 -14.10
N GLN A 89 18.62 -6.65 -13.60
CA GLN A 89 19.79 -7.47 -13.95
C GLN A 89 19.82 -7.81 -15.45
N SER A 90 18.70 -8.28 -16.02
CA SER A 90 18.60 -8.55 -17.46
C SER A 90 18.87 -7.30 -18.29
N ARG A 91 18.35 -6.15 -17.88
CA ARG A 91 18.60 -4.87 -18.54
C ARG A 91 20.08 -4.49 -18.49
N LEU A 92 20.74 -4.71 -17.35
CA LEU A 92 22.18 -4.46 -17.22
C LEU A 92 23.00 -5.37 -18.15
N GLU A 93 22.64 -6.64 -18.28
CA GLU A 93 23.29 -7.57 -19.20
C GLU A 93 23.14 -7.12 -20.66
N GLN A 94 21.95 -6.68 -21.05
CA GLN A 94 21.71 -6.14 -22.40
C GLN A 94 22.52 -4.88 -22.67
N ILE A 95 22.62 -3.97 -21.69
CA ILE A 95 23.47 -2.78 -21.79
C ILE A 95 24.95 -3.16 -21.95
N ARG A 96 25.42 -4.17 -21.19
CA ARG A 96 26.80 -4.66 -21.29
C ARG A 96 27.09 -5.25 -22.66
N ALA A 97 26.20 -6.10 -23.18
CA ALA A 97 26.34 -6.68 -24.51
C ALA A 97 26.36 -5.60 -25.61
N ALA A 98 25.47 -4.60 -25.52
CA ALA A 98 25.45 -3.48 -26.46
C ALA A 98 26.74 -2.65 -26.39
N ARG A 99 27.25 -2.36 -25.18
CA ARG A 99 28.52 -1.65 -24.98
C ARG A 99 29.69 -2.39 -25.61
N GLU A 100 29.77 -3.70 -25.41
CA GLU A 100 30.83 -4.52 -25.99
C GLU A 100 30.78 -4.50 -27.52
N SER A 101 29.60 -4.71 -28.10
CA SER A 101 29.39 -4.65 -29.55
C SER A 101 29.76 -3.28 -30.13
N PHE A 102 29.35 -2.18 -29.47
CA PHE A 102 29.73 -0.83 -29.89
C PHE A 102 31.25 -0.61 -29.82
N GLY A 103 31.91 -1.11 -28.78
CA GLY A 103 33.36 -1.04 -28.66
C GLY A 103 34.08 -1.75 -29.81
N GLN A 104 33.67 -2.99 -30.12
CA GLN A 104 34.25 -3.78 -31.21
C GLN A 104 34.08 -3.09 -32.57
N HIS A 105 32.90 -2.57 -32.89
CA HIS A 105 32.68 -1.88 -34.16
C HIS A 105 33.36 -0.51 -34.23
N LEU A 106 33.50 0.19 -33.10
CA LEU A 106 34.27 1.42 -33.04
C LEU A 106 35.75 1.15 -33.35
N GLU A 107 36.34 0.12 -32.76
CA GLU A 107 37.72 -0.27 -33.04
C GLU A 107 37.92 -0.63 -34.52
N LEU A 108 36.98 -1.36 -35.13
CA LEU A 108 37.02 -1.66 -36.56
C LEU A 108 36.96 -0.41 -37.44
N ILE A 109 36.17 0.59 -37.06
CA ILE A 109 36.09 1.87 -37.79
C ILE A 109 37.37 2.68 -37.59
N GLU A 110 37.90 2.76 -36.36
CA GLU A 110 39.12 3.51 -36.04
C GLU A 110 40.37 2.89 -36.68
N ALA A 111 40.37 1.57 -36.91
CA ALA A 111 41.42 0.85 -37.63
C ALA A 111 41.43 1.14 -39.15
N ILE A 112 40.40 1.81 -39.69
CA ILE A 112 40.37 2.21 -41.10
C ILE A 112 41.37 3.35 -41.30
N ASP A 113 42.54 3.04 -41.86
CA ASP A 113 43.55 4.02 -42.27
C ASP A 113 43.64 4.12 -43.81
N PRO A 114 42.98 5.11 -44.44
CA PRO A 114 43.06 5.30 -45.89
C PRO A 114 44.47 5.60 -46.41
N LYS A 115 45.39 6.06 -45.55
CA LYS A 115 46.76 6.44 -45.96
C LYS A 115 47.68 5.24 -46.13
N SER A 116 47.36 4.11 -45.52
CA SER A 116 48.14 2.87 -45.63
C SER A 116 47.71 1.99 -46.81
N TRP A 117 46.69 2.39 -47.58
CA TRP A 117 46.14 1.58 -48.66
C TRP A 117 47.04 1.55 -49.91
N ASN A 118 47.11 0.39 -50.54
CA ASN A 118 47.82 0.23 -51.81
C ASN A 118 46.98 0.84 -52.97
N PRO A 119 47.53 1.78 -53.77
CA PRO A 119 46.81 2.39 -54.89
C PRO A 119 46.24 1.40 -55.91
N SER A 120 46.87 0.23 -56.09
CA SER A 120 46.38 -0.79 -57.04
C SER A 120 45.13 -1.53 -56.54
N GLU A 121 44.91 -1.60 -55.22
CA GLU A 121 43.77 -2.28 -54.59
C GLU A 121 42.76 -1.29 -53.99
N LEU A 122 42.89 0.00 -54.31
CA LEU A 122 42.12 1.08 -53.68
C LEU A 122 40.60 0.85 -53.73
N HIS A 123 40.09 0.38 -54.87
CA HIS A 123 38.65 0.12 -55.04
C HIS A 123 38.16 -0.99 -54.09
N LYS A 124 38.97 -2.02 -53.87
CA LYS A 124 38.66 -3.12 -52.97
C LYS A 124 38.74 -2.70 -51.51
N GLU A 125 39.78 -1.96 -51.12
CA GLU A 125 39.92 -1.44 -49.75
C GLU A 125 38.81 -0.44 -49.41
N LEU A 126 38.44 0.44 -50.35
CA LEU A 126 37.32 1.35 -50.19
C LEU A 126 35.99 0.59 -50.01
N SER A 127 35.75 -0.44 -50.82
CA SER A 127 34.54 -1.27 -50.71
C SER A 127 34.48 -2.00 -49.37
N ARG A 128 35.63 -2.50 -48.89
CA ARG A 128 35.75 -3.14 -47.57
C ARG A 128 35.47 -2.15 -46.43
N ALA A 129 36.08 -0.97 -46.47
CA ALA A 129 35.87 0.07 -45.47
C ALA A 129 34.41 0.54 -45.41
N LEU A 130 33.77 0.75 -46.57
CA LEU A 130 32.35 1.07 -46.65
C LEU A 130 31.48 -0.04 -46.05
N SER A 131 31.77 -1.30 -46.36
CA SER A 131 31.07 -2.45 -45.77
C SER A 131 31.20 -2.49 -44.25
N THR A 132 32.39 -2.21 -43.69
CA THR A 132 32.61 -2.14 -42.23
C THR A 132 31.79 -1.03 -41.59
N VAL A 133 31.68 0.13 -42.24
CA VAL A 133 30.87 1.26 -41.76
C VAL A 133 29.37 0.93 -41.82
N ASP A 134 28.90 0.30 -42.90
CA ASP A 134 27.49 -0.09 -43.04
C ASP A 134 27.08 -1.18 -42.04
N GLU A 135 27.96 -2.13 -41.76
CA GLU A 135 27.75 -3.15 -40.74
C GLU A 135 27.65 -2.50 -39.35
N ALA A 136 28.57 -1.61 -39.00
CA ALA A 136 28.52 -0.87 -37.73
C ALA A 136 27.24 -0.04 -37.58
N ARG A 137 26.75 0.59 -38.66
CA ARG A 137 25.48 1.33 -38.68
C ARG A 137 24.28 0.42 -38.42
N THR A 138 24.27 -0.76 -39.04
CA THR A 138 23.20 -1.75 -38.87
C THR A 138 23.14 -2.21 -37.42
N VAL A 139 24.29 -2.60 -36.86
CA VAL A 139 24.40 -3.04 -35.47
C VAL A 139 24.03 -1.93 -34.48
N TYR A 140 24.43 -0.69 -34.74
CA TYR A 140 24.03 0.45 -33.91
C TYR A 140 22.51 0.59 -33.83
N ASN A 141 21.83 0.55 -34.98
CA ASN A 141 20.37 0.68 -35.02
C ASN A 141 19.67 -0.51 -34.36
N GLU A 142 20.17 -1.73 -34.57
CA GLU A 142 19.63 -2.95 -33.96
C GLU A 142 19.75 -2.91 -32.43
N GLN A 143 20.95 -2.66 -31.89
CA GLN A 143 21.17 -2.63 -30.45
C GLN A 143 20.42 -1.47 -29.78
N ARG A 144 20.32 -0.32 -30.46
CA ARG A 144 19.53 0.82 -29.99
C ARG A 144 18.03 0.50 -29.93
N SER A 145 17.51 -0.24 -30.91
CA SER A 145 16.12 -0.70 -30.91
C SER A 145 15.88 -1.69 -29.75
N ARG A 146 16.78 -2.67 -29.61
CA ARG A 146 16.73 -3.69 -28.55
C ARG A 146 16.74 -3.06 -27.15
N LEU A 147 17.61 -2.08 -26.91
CA LEU A 147 17.70 -1.39 -25.62
C LEU A 147 16.44 -0.57 -25.30
N GLN A 148 15.82 0.05 -26.31
CA GLN A 148 14.55 0.77 -26.13
C GLN A 148 13.40 -0.18 -25.83
N ALA A 149 13.32 -1.32 -26.52
CA ALA A 149 12.32 -2.35 -26.26
C ALA A 149 12.45 -2.92 -24.84
N ALA A 150 13.69 -3.09 -24.36
CA ALA A 150 13.97 -3.58 -23.01
C ALA A 150 13.65 -2.57 -21.90
N GLY A 151 13.74 -1.26 -22.18
CA GLY A 151 13.42 -0.19 -21.22
C GLY A 151 11.94 0.17 -21.12
N GLY A 152 11.10 -0.26 -22.07
CA GLY A 152 9.67 0.07 -22.10
C GLY A 152 8.80 -0.65 -21.07
N ASN A 153 9.35 -1.58 -20.28
CA ASN A 153 8.60 -2.43 -19.35
C ASN A 153 8.57 -1.90 -17.90
N GLU A 154 9.16 -0.73 -17.63
CA GLU A 154 9.26 -0.13 -16.29
C GLU A 154 7.95 0.53 -15.80
N GLY A 155 6.88 0.54 -16.61
CA GLY A 155 5.63 1.27 -16.34
C GLY A 155 4.46 0.46 -15.74
N ASP A 156 4.59 -0.85 -15.54
CA ASP A 156 3.46 -1.73 -15.16
C ASP A 156 3.62 -2.40 -13.77
N ALA A 157 4.71 -2.13 -13.07
CA ALA A 157 4.96 -2.66 -11.73
C ALA A 157 4.70 -1.60 -10.65
N SER A 158 3.52 -0.98 -10.65
CA SER A 158 3.12 -0.19 -9.49
C SER A 158 2.92 -1.14 -8.30
N LEU A 159 3.79 -1.01 -7.30
CA LEU A 159 3.59 -1.60 -5.97
C LEU A 159 2.14 -1.31 -5.50
N PRO A 160 1.46 -2.28 -4.85
CA PRO A 160 0.14 -2.01 -4.29
C PRO A 160 0.30 -0.95 -3.19
N ASP A 161 -0.16 0.25 -3.49
CA ASP A 161 -0.08 1.40 -2.59
C ASP A 161 -1.00 1.15 -1.39
N VAL A 162 -0.42 1.27 -0.20
CA VAL A 162 -1.07 1.04 1.09
C VAL A 162 -1.33 2.39 1.72
N VAL A 163 -2.28 3.16 1.20
CA VAL A 163 -2.93 4.25 1.96
C VAL A 163 -4.33 4.50 1.40
N THR A 164 -5.31 4.44 2.30
CA THR A 164 -6.70 4.88 2.13
C THR A 164 -6.78 6.41 2.05
N ASP A 165 -7.77 6.88 1.27
CA ASP A 165 -8.29 8.26 1.15
C ASP A 165 -7.68 9.18 0.07
N ALA A 166 -8.50 9.33 -0.98
CA ALA A 166 -8.85 10.59 -1.64
C ALA A 166 -7.84 11.74 -1.54
N TYR A 167 -6.94 11.83 -2.52
CA TYR A 167 -6.86 12.88 -3.54
C TYR A 167 -5.58 12.63 -4.34
N GLU A 168 -5.68 12.80 -5.65
CA GLU A 168 -4.55 12.91 -6.59
C GLU A 168 -3.59 11.71 -6.66
N SER A 169 -3.99 10.74 -7.49
CA SER A 169 -3.04 9.85 -8.16
C SER A 169 -2.17 10.65 -9.14
N SER A 170 -1.14 11.28 -8.59
CA SER A 170 0.03 11.77 -9.31
C SER A 170 1.11 10.69 -9.22
N GLY A 171 1.20 9.83 -10.25
CA GLY A 171 2.22 8.77 -10.25
C GLY A 171 2.58 8.14 -11.58
N GLY A 172 1.84 8.40 -12.66
CA GLY A 172 2.28 8.11 -14.01
C GLY A 172 1.98 9.33 -14.85
N ARG A 173 2.94 9.88 -15.59
CA ARG A 173 2.68 10.98 -16.54
C ARG A 173 1.79 10.46 -17.67
N SER A 174 0.50 10.35 -17.37
CA SER A 174 -0.56 9.94 -18.27
C SER A 174 -0.69 10.99 -19.37
N PHE A 175 -1.07 10.54 -20.56
CA PHE A 175 -1.44 11.40 -21.70
C PHE A 175 -2.36 12.55 -21.29
N PHE A 176 -3.18 12.36 -20.24
CA PHE A 176 -4.05 13.37 -19.68
C PHE A 176 -3.31 14.58 -19.10
N HIS A 177 -2.14 14.39 -18.47
CA HIS A 177 -1.34 15.48 -17.92
C HIS A 177 -0.58 16.25 -19.02
N TRP A 178 -0.09 15.56 -20.05
CA TRP A 178 0.45 16.21 -21.27
C TRP A 178 -0.64 16.98 -22.02
N PHE A 179 -1.86 16.46 -22.08
CA PHE A 179 -3.03 17.15 -22.61
C PHE A 179 -3.40 18.37 -21.77
N GLN A 180 -3.35 18.25 -20.43
CA GLN A 180 -3.64 19.34 -19.50
C GLN A 180 -2.59 20.45 -19.55
N ILE A 181 -1.30 20.13 -19.75
CA ILE A 181 -0.24 21.10 -20.05
C ILE A 181 -0.55 21.82 -21.38
N GLY A 182 -0.98 21.08 -22.41
CA GLY A 182 -1.36 21.66 -23.71
C GLY A 182 -2.57 22.60 -23.61
N VAL A 183 -3.58 22.23 -22.83
CA VAL A 183 -4.75 23.07 -22.54
C VAL A 183 -4.35 24.28 -21.70
N ALA A 184 -3.53 24.11 -20.66
CA ALA A 184 -3.09 25.22 -19.80
C ALA A 184 -2.28 26.28 -20.58
N LEU A 185 -1.49 25.88 -21.59
CA LEU A 185 -0.74 26.83 -22.43
C LEU A 185 -1.65 27.56 -23.44
N THR A 186 -2.70 26.91 -23.95
CA THR A 186 -3.59 27.48 -24.98
C THR A 186 -4.76 28.29 -24.39
N LEU A 187 -5.11 28.05 -23.12
CA LEU A 187 -6.23 28.70 -22.42
C LEU A 187 -6.06 30.23 -22.27
N PRO A 188 -4.88 30.78 -21.89
CA PRO A 188 -4.67 32.22 -21.90
C PRO A 188 -4.90 32.85 -23.28
N LEU A 189 -4.43 32.18 -24.35
CA LEU A 189 -4.56 32.68 -25.71
C LEU A 189 -6.03 32.68 -26.19
N ILE A 190 -6.79 31.63 -25.85
CA ILE A 190 -8.22 31.54 -26.16
C ILE A 190 -9.02 32.61 -25.41
N ILE A 191 -8.72 32.85 -24.13
CA ILE A 191 -9.38 33.89 -23.34
C ILE A 191 -9.12 35.27 -23.94
N PHE A 192 -7.86 35.59 -24.25
CA PHE A 192 -7.52 36.86 -24.91
C PHE A 192 -8.20 37.00 -26.28
N GLY A 193 -8.25 35.93 -27.07
CA GLY A 193 -8.97 35.91 -28.35
C GLY A 193 -10.48 36.15 -28.19
N ALA A 194 -11.12 35.51 -27.21
CA ALA A 194 -12.55 35.68 -26.93
C ALA A 194 -12.89 37.10 -26.45
N ILE A 195 -12.04 37.69 -25.59
CA ILE A 195 -12.21 39.07 -25.13
C ILE A 195 -12.05 40.05 -26.29
N ALA A 196 -11.04 39.87 -27.15
CA ALA A 196 -10.84 40.70 -28.32
C ALA A 196 -12.03 40.62 -29.30
N LEU A 197 -12.58 39.42 -29.49
CA LEU A 197 -13.74 39.19 -30.35
C LEU A 197 -15.03 39.81 -29.76
N ALA A 198 -15.23 39.71 -28.44
CA ALA A 198 -16.34 40.36 -27.76
C ALA A 198 -16.25 41.89 -27.85
N LEU A 199 -15.05 42.46 -27.67
CA LEU A 199 -14.81 43.90 -27.86
C LEU A 199 -15.05 44.32 -29.31
N PHE A 200 -14.60 43.53 -30.27
CA PHE A 200 -14.83 43.80 -31.69
C PHE A 200 -16.32 43.79 -32.04
N ILE A 201 -17.08 42.79 -31.57
CA ILE A 201 -18.53 42.72 -31.78
C ILE A 201 -19.23 43.89 -31.10
N TRP A 202 -18.81 44.27 -29.88
CA TRP A 202 -19.38 45.41 -29.17
C TRP A 202 -19.09 46.73 -29.87
N LEU A 203 -17.88 46.91 -30.40
CA LEU A 203 -17.50 48.10 -31.19
C LEU A 203 -18.24 48.14 -32.54
N ALA A 204 -18.48 46.97 -33.16
CA ALA A 204 -19.20 46.86 -34.42
C ALA A 204 -20.73 46.98 -34.26
N SER A 205 -21.25 46.77 -33.04
CA SER A 205 -22.68 46.94 -32.70
C SER A 205 -23.00 48.34 -32.17
N LYS A 206 -22.02 49.24 -32.13
CA LYS A 206 -22.16 50.64 -31.74
C LYS A 206 -22.00 51.55 -32.96
#